data_AF-A0A2X1JG52-F1
#
_entry.id   AF-A0A2X1JG52-F1
#
_cell.length_a   1.000
_cell.length_b   1.000
_cell.length_c   1.000
_cell.angle_alpha   90.00
_cell.angle_beta   90.00
_cell.angle_gamma   90.00
#
_symmetry.space_group_name_H-M   'P 1'
#
loop_
_entity.id
_entity.type
_entity.pdbx_description
1 polymer ?
#
loop_
_entity_poly.entity_id
_entity_poly.type
_entity_poly.pdbx_seq_one_letter_code
_entity_poly.pdbx_strand_id
1 'polypeptide(L)'
;MPQSVSRAAITAAYRRPETEAVSMLLEQARLPQPVAEQAHKLAYQLADKLRNQKNASGRAGMVQGLLQEFSLSSQEGVALMCLAEALLRIPDKATRDALIRDKISNGNWQSHIGRSPSLFVNAATWGLLFTGKLVSTHNEASLSRSLNRIIGKSGEPLIRKGVDMAMRLMGEQFVTGETIAEALANARKLEEKGFRYSYDMLGEAALTAADAQAYMVFLSAGDSRHW
;
A
#
# COMPACT_ATOMS: atom_id res chain seq x y z
N MET A 1 -29.95 -26.01 3.33
CA MET A 1 -30.31 -26.45 1.96
C MET A 1 -29.49 -27.69 1.63
N PRO A 2 -30.06 -28.72 0.98
CA PRO A 2 -29.30 -29.86 0.50
C PRO A 2 -28.23 -29.42 -0.52
N GLN A 3 -27.07 -30.08 -0.53
CA GLN A 3 -25.99 -29.70 -1.45
C GLN A 3 -26.34 -30.06 -2.89
N SER A 4 -26.23 -29.08 -3.79
CA SER A 4 -26.25 -29.34 -5.23
C SER A 4 -24.96 -30.03 -5.68
N VAL A 5 -25.00 -30.63 -6.87
CA VAL A 5 -23.84 -31.28 -7.49
C VAL A 5 -22.62 -30.35 -7.57
N SER A 6 -22.82 -29.09 -7.98
CA SER A 6 -21.72 -28.10 -8.06
C SER A 6 -21.15 -27.75 -6.69
N ARG A 7 -21.99 -27.67 -5.65
CA ARG A 7 -21.52 -27.39 -4.27
C ARG A 7 -20.74 -28.57 -3.70
N ALA A 8 -21.17 -29.79 -3.99
CA ALA A 8 -20.48 -31.01 -3.61
C ALA A 8 -19.08 -31.10 -4.27
N ALA A 9 -18.97 -30.72 -5.54
CA ALA A 9 -17.67 -30.69 -6.24
C ALA A 9 -16.67 -29.71 -5.60
N ILE A 10 -17.13 -28.53 -5.17
CA ILE A 10 -16.31 -27.55 -4.43
C ILE A 10 -15.85 -28.15 -3.09
N THR A 11 -16.77 -28.73 -2.32
CA THR A 11 -16.46 -29.35 -1.02
C THR A 11 -15.45 -30.49 -1.18
N ALA A 12 -15.60 -31.34 -2.20
CA ALA A 12 -14.68 -32.44 -2.48
C ALA A 12 -13.27 -31.96 -2.89
N ALA A 13 -13.14 -30.76 -3.45
CA ALA A 13 -11.84 -30.20 -3.83
C ALA A 13 -11.10 -29.49 -2.69
N TYR A 14 -11.73 -29.26 -1.54
CA TYR A 14 -11.21 -28.39 -0.47
C TYR A 14 -9.80 -28.76 -0.01
N ARG A 15 -9.52 -30.05 0.18
CA ARG A 15 -8.21 -30.57 0.62
C ARG A 15 -7.68 -31.64 -0.33
N ARG A 16 -7.94 -31.47 -1.63
CA ARG A 16 -7.41 -32.38 -2.65
C ARG A 16 -5.87 -32.36 -2.59
N PRO A 17 -5.19 -33.52 -2.63
CA PRO A 17 -3.74 -33.56 -2.73
C PRO A 17 -3.23 -32.71 -3.88
N GLU A 18 -2.18 -31.92 -3.64
CA GLU A 18 -1.63 -31.00 -4.63
C GLU A 18 -1.21 -31.73 -5.92
N THR A 19 -0.65 -32.94 -5.79
CA THR A 19 -0.27 -33.79 -6.93
C THR A 19 -1.45 -34.09 -7.86
N GLU A 20 -2.62 -34.41 -7.30
CA GLU A 20 -3.83 -34.67 -8.08
C GLU A 20 -4.38 -33.39 -8.72
N ALA A 21 -4.36 -32.27 -7.99
CA ALA A 21 -4.85 -30.98 -8.48
C ALA A 21 -3.98 -30.44 -9.62
N VAL A 22 -2.65 -30.46 -9.45
CA VAL A 22 -1.70 -29.96 -10.44
C VAL A 22 -1.73 -30.80 -11.71
N SER A 23 -1.76 -32.14 -11.61
CA SER A 23 -1.89 -33.00 -12.81
C SER A 23 -3.14 -32.69 -13.61
N MET A 24 -4.28 -32.45 -12.95
CA MET A 24 -5.52 -32.06 -13.61
C MET A 24 -5.43 -30.67 -14.27
N LEU A 25 -4.85 -29.69 -13.58
CA LEU A 25 -4.73 -28.31 -14.06
C LEU A 25 -3.73 -28.17 -15.20
N LEU A 26 -2.63 -28.95 -15.20
CA LEU A 26 -1.62 -28.90 -16.25
C LEU A 26 -2.18 -29.30 -17.61
N GLU A 27 -3.06 -30.31 -17.66
CA GLU A 27 -3.72 -30.70 -18.91
C GLU A 27 -4.68 -29.60 -19.41
N GLN A 28 -5.43 -28.95 -18.52
CA GLN A 28 -6.34 -27.86 -18.89
C GLN A 28 -5.60 -26.58 -19.30
N ALA A 29 -4.44 -26.30 -18.69
CA ALA A 29 -3.63 -25.13 -18.98
C ALA A 29 -2.70 -25.32 -20.18
N ARG A 30 -2.65 -26.52 -20.79
CA ARG A 30 -1.75 -26.82 -21.90
C ARG A 30 -2.15 -26.00 -23.14
N LEU A 31 -1.26 -25.11 -23.57
CA LEU A 31 -1.44 -24.30 -24.76
C LEU A 31 -0.76 -24.97 -25.97
N PRO A 32 -1.35 -24.87 -27.18
CA PRO A 32 -0.65 -25.20 -28.41
C PRO A 32 0.63 -24.38 -28.54
N GLN A 33 1.71 -25.00 -29.04
CA GLN A 33 3.02 -24.37 -29.20
C GLN A 33 2.99 -22.95 -29.85
N PRO A 34 2.26 -22.70 -30.95
CA PRO A 34 2.22 -21.36 -31.55
C PRO A 34 1.58 -20.30 -30.63
N VAL A 35 0.61 -20.69 -29.80
CA VAL A 35 -0.02 -19.77 -28.82
C VAL A 35 0.92 -19.51 -27.66
N ALA A 36 1.62 -20.54 -27.18
CA ALA A 36 2.60 -20.41 -26.11
C ALA A 36 3.76 -19.47 -26.49
N GLU A 37 4.28 -19.58 -27.71
CA GLU A 37 5.34 -18.71 -28.24
C GLU A 37 4.88 -17.24 -28.36
N GLN A 38 3.64 -17.01 -28.83
CA GLN A 38 3.05 -15.68 -28.90
C GLN A 38 2.84 -15.07 -27.50
N ALA A 39 2.32 -15.85 -26.55
CA ALA A 39 2.15 -15.43 -25.17
C ALA A 39 3.49 -15.07 -24.53
N HIS A 40 4.53 -15.89 -24.74
CA HIS A 40 5.88 -15.62 -24.26
C HIS A 40 6.44 -14.33 -24.84
N LYS A 41 6.31 -14.11 -26.16
CA LYS A 41 6.77 -12.88 -26.83
C LYS A 41 6.07 -11.64 -26.27
N LEU A 42 4.75 -11.70 -26.07
CA LEU A 42 3.99 -10.60 -25.47
C LEU A 42 4.43 -10.33 -24.04
N ALA A 43 4.54 -11.37 -23.21
CA ALA A 43 4.99 -11.26 -21.82
C ALA A 43 6.39 -10.63 -21.73
N TYR A 44 7.32 -11.07 -22.60
CA TYR A 44 8.66 -10.50 -22.70
C TYR A 44 8.61 -9.01 -23.06
N GLN A 45 7.83 -8.63 -24.09
CA GLN A 45 7.70 -7.24 -24.49
C GLN A 45 7.11 -6.35 -23.39
N LEU A 46 6.11 -6.84 -22.64
CA LEU A 46 5.53 -6.10 -21.51
C LEU A 46 6.55 -5.94 -20.38
N ALA A 47 7.25 -7.01 -20.01
CA ALA A 47 8.27 -6.97 -18.96
C ALA A 47 9.46 -6.06 -19.34
N ASP A 48 9.92 -6.13 -20.58
CA ASP A 48 11.00 -5.30 -21.10
C ASP A 48 10.62 -3.81 -21.09
N LYS A 49 9.41 -3.48 -21.58
CA LYS A 49 8.88 -2.12 -21.51
C LYS A 49 8.79 -1.60 -20.07
N LEU A 50 8.31 -2.41 -19.13
CA LEU A 50 8.22 -2.03 -17.72
C LEU A 50 9.59 -1.80 -17.08
N ARG A 51 10.61 -2.60 -17.43
CA ARG A 51 11.97 -2.43 -16.90
C ARG A 51 12.72 -1.26 -17.54
N ASN A 52 12.52 -1.03 -18.84
CA ASN A 52 13.27 -0.03 -19.61
C ASN A 52 12.57 1.33 -19.67
N GLN A 53 11.36 1.47 -19.13
CA GLN A 53 10.75 2.77 -18.89
C GLN A 53 11.51 3.51 -17.77
N LYS A 54 12.67 4.08 -18.13
CA LYS A 54 13.48 4.97 -17.27
C LYS A 54 12.73 6.24 -16.82
N ASN A 55 11.59 6.54 -17.45
CA ASN A 55 10.70 7.65 -17.14
C ASN A 55 9.25 7.21 -16.90
N ALA A 56 9.01 5.97 -16.46
CA ALA A 56 7.73 5.71 -15.82
C ALA A 56 7.74 6.51 -14.52
N SER A 57 7.03 7.64 -14.51
CA SER A 57 6.54 8.36 -13.35
C SER A 57 5.60 7.46 -12.51
N GLY A 58 6.06 6.25 -12.20
CA GLY A 58 5.37 5.23 -11.46
C GLY A 58 5.91 5.20 -10.05
N ARG A 59 5.10 5.70 -9.12
CA ARG A 59 4.87 5.28 -7.73
C ARG A 59 6.01 4.58 -6.96
N ALA A 60 6.55 3.43 -7.42
CA ALA A 60 7.70 2.75 -6.81
C ALA A 60 9.04 3.48 -7.01
N GLY A 61 9.21 4.15 -8.16
CA GLY A 61 10.39 4.96 -8.47
C GLY A 61 10.52 6.22 -7.62
N MET A 62 9.42 6.76 -7.07
CA MET A 62 9.47 7.88 -6.11
C MET A 62 10.01 7.43 -4.75
N VAL A 63 9.57 6.27 -4.25
CA VAL A 63 10.03 5.72 -2.97
C VAL A 63 11.50 5.33 -3.04
N GLN A 64 11.90 4.65 -4.13
CA GLN A 64 13.30 4.29 -4.35
C GLN A 64 14.16 5.53 -4.69
N GLY A 65 13.57 6.50 -5.38
CA GLY A 65 14.16 7.82 -5.63
C GLY A 65 14.42 8.59 -4.34
N LEU A 66 13.54 8.54 -3.33
CA LEU A 66 13.78 9.12 -2.00
C LEU A 66 15.01 8.49 -1.34
N LEU A 67 15.08 7.16 -1.33
CA LEU A 67 16.20 6.45 -0.72
C LEU A 67 17.52 6.78 -1.42
N GLN A 68 17.50 6.90 -2.75
CA GLN A 68 18.68 7.24 -3.55
C GLN A 68 19.08 8.73 -3.43
N GLU A 69 18.13 9.65 -3.58
CA GLU A 69 18.33 11.11 -3.49
C GLU A 69 18.92 11.50 -2.14
N PHE A 70 18.49 10.84 -1.07
CA PHE A 70 18.90 11.16 0.30
C PHE A 70 19.87 10.15 0.92
N SER A 71 20.33 9.16 0.14
CA SER A 71 21.23 8.10 0.60
C SER A 71 20.80 7.43 1.91
N LEU A 72 19.48 7.26 2.09
CA LEU A 72 18.90 6.69 3.30
C LEU A 72 19.10 5.18 3.29
N SER A 73 19.49 4.63 4.44
CA SER A 73 19.40 3.18 4.65
C SER A 73 17.93 2.73 4.71
N SER A 74 17.67 1.45 4.47
CA SER A 74 16.30 0.92 4.53
C SER A 74 15.65 1.12 5.90
N GLN A 75 16.41 1.05 7.00
CA GLN A 75 15.87 1.31 8.35
C GLN A 75 15.49 2.78 8.55
N GLU A 76 16.21 3.70 7.90
CA GLU A 76 15.90 5.12 7.94
C GLU A 76 14.65 5.46 7.12
N GLY A 77 14.50 4.83 5.96
CA GLY A 77 13.26 4.92 5.16
C GLY A 77 12.03 4.44 5.93
N VAL A 78 12.14 3.28 6.61
CA VAL A 78 11.05 2.75 7.46
C VAL A 78 10.71 3.71 8.59
N ALA A 79 11.70 4.26 9.30
CA ALA A 79 11.48 5.20 10.39
C ALA A 79 10.82 6.51 9.92
N LEU A 80 11.23 7.01 8.75
CA LEU A 80 10.66 8.22 8.14
C LEU A 80 9.18 8.01 7.75
N MET A 81 8.82 6.85 7.19
CA MET A 81 7.42 6.55 6.86
C MET A 81 6.55 6.39 8.11
N CYS A 82 7.07 5.78 9.18
CA CYS A 82 6.35 5.69 10.46
C CYS A 82 6.06 7.09 11.03
N LEU A 83 7.02 8.01 10.93
CA LEU A 83 6.82 9.41 11.33
C LEU A 83 5.76 10.10 10.45
N ALA A 84 5.81 9.90 9.14
CA ALA A 84 4.83 10.48 8.23
C ALA A 84 3.41 9.96 8.49
N GLU A 85 3.25 8.67 8.79
CA GLU A 85 1.95 8.10 9.15
C GLU A 85 1.40 8.72 10.43
N ALA A 86 2.24 8.89 11.46
CA ALA A 86 1.83 9.53 12.70
C ALA A 86 1.41 11.00 12.47
N LEU A 87 2.08 11.71 11.57
CA LEU A 87 1.72 13.09 11.19
C LEU A 87 0.43 13.17 10.35
N LEU A 88 0.10 12.13 9.57
CA LEU A 88 -1.19 12.07 8.86
C LEU A 88 -2.39 11.92 9.78
N ARG A 89 -2.21 11.34 10.98
CA ARG A 89 -3.27 11.25 11.98
C ARG A 89 -3.68 12.61 12.56
N ILE A 90 -2.93 13.68 12.26
CA ILE A 90 -3.25 15.06 12.63
C ILE A 90 -4.03 15.69 11.46
N PRO A 91 -5.36 15.86 11.58
CA PRO A 91 -6.19 16.34 10.47
C PRO A 91 -5.86 17.78 10.07
N ASP A 92 -5.50 18.64 11.02
CA ASP A 92 -5.16 20.04 10.74
C ASP A 92 -3.74 20.20 10.16
N LYS A 93 -3.68 20.74 8.95
CA LYS A 93 -2.42 21.02 8.25
C LYS A 93 -1.56 22.04 8.99
N ALA A 94 -2.16 23.09 9.56
CA ALA A 94 -1.42 24.13 10.26
C ALA A 94 -0.73 23.59 11.52
N THR A 95 -1.45 22.78 12.31
CA THR A 95 -0.91 22.09 13.49
C THR A 95 0.20 21.12 13.12
N ARG A 96 0.05 20.37 12.01
CA ARG A 96 1.07 19.45 11.50
C ARG A 96 2.35 20.19 11.10
N ASP A 97 2.21 21.28 10.34
CA ASP A 97 3.34 22.11 9.90
C ASP A 97 4.07 22.79 11.06
N ALA A 98 3.32 23.25 12.06
CA ALA A 98 3.87 23.81 13.29
C ALA A 98 4.64 22.74 14.09
N LEU A 99 4.15 21.50 14.14
CA LEU A 99 4.78 20.41 14.87
C LEU A 99 6.08 19.93 14.19
N ILE A 100 6.10 19.88 12.85
CA ILE A 100 7.31 19.62 12.07
C ILE A 100 8.37 20.69 12.35
N ARG A 101 7.99 21.97 12.30
CA ARG A 101 8.92 23.10 12.49
C ARG A 101 9.43 23.21 13.92
N ASP A 102 8.55 23.12 14.91
CA ASP A 102 8.89 23.45 16.30
C ASP A 102 9.46 22.26 17.09
N LYS A 103 9.00 21.03 16.82
CA LYS A 103 9.30 19.87 17.68
C LYS A 103 10.19 18.82 17.04
N ILE A 104 10.08 18.65 15.72
CA ILE A 104 10.88 17.65 14.99
C ILE A 104 12.25 18.22 14.60
N SER A 105 12.30 19.47 14.15
CA SER A 105 13.55 20.19 13.82
C SER A 105 14.51 20.31 15.03
N ASN A 106 13.97 20.53 16.23
CA ASN A 106 14.73 20.69 17.47
C ASN A 106 15.10 19.37 18.17
N GLY A 107 14.88 18.20 17.54
CA GLY A 107 15.29 16.89 18.07
C GLY A 107 14.47 16.35 19.25
N ASN A 108 13.42 17.06 19.71
CA ASN A 108 12.64 16.70 20.89
C ASN A 108 11.34 15.92 20.55
N TRP A 109 11.38 15.08 19.51
CA TRP A 109 10.22 14.30 19.06
C TRP A 109 9.84 13.18 20.05
N GLN A 110 10.79 12.69 20.84
CA GLN A 110 10.57 11.58 21.81
C GLN A 110 9.59 11.95 22.92
N SER A 111 9.63 13.20 23.40
CA SER A 111 8.81 13.67 24.54
C SER A 111 7.32 13.82 24.19
N HIS A 112 6.99 14.05 22.92
CA HIS A 112 5.62 14.26 22.48
C HIS A 112 4.95 13.01 21.93
N ILE A 113 5.73 12.02 21.48
CA ILE A 113 5.16 10.84 20.84
C ILE A 113 5.12 9.61 21.75
N GLY A 114 5.83 9.62 22.88
CA GLY A 114 5.71 8.60 23.94
C GLY A 114 4.34 8.54 24.65
N ARG A 115 3.36 9.37 24.27
CA ARG A 115 1.99 9.36 24.81
C ARG A 115 0.93 8.79 23.86
N SER A 116 1.30 8.44 22.63
CA SER A 116 0.39 7.83 21.65
C SER A 116 0.69 6.34 21.47
N PRO A 117 -0.31 5.49 21.21
CA PRO A 117 -0.10 4.05 21.02
C PRO A 117 0.84 3.82 19.82
N SER A 118 2.05 3.33 20.14
CA SER A 118 3.17 2.90 19.31
C SER A 118 3.28 3.48 17.88
N LEU A 119 4.19 4.44 17.71
CA LEU A 119 4.64 4.97 16.40
C LEU A 119 5.03 3.93 15.36
N PHE A 120 5.48 2.77 15.82
CA PHE A 120 6.07 1.73 14.99
C PHE A 120 5.12 0.56 14.75
N VAL A 121 3.82 0.72 15.04
CA VAL A 121 2.78 -0.32 14.83
C VAL A 121 2.81 -0.86 13.40
N ASN A 122 3.08 0.00 12.42
CA ASN A 122 3.13 -0.37 11.00
C ASN A 122 4.56 -0.46 10.43
N ALA A 123 5.58 -0.53 11.29
CA ALA A 123 6.97 -0.67 10.84
C ALA A 123 7.21 -1.95 10.02
N ALA A 124 6.43 -3.01 10.26
CA ALA A 124 6.48 -4.24 9.47
C ALA A 124 5.96 -4.01 8.03
N THR A 125 4.88 -3.25 7.86
CA THR A 125 4.30 -2.88 6.55
C THR A 125 5.29 -2.05 5.74
N TRP A 126 5.86 -1.01 6.36
CA TRP A 126 6.87 -0.17 5.70
C TRP A 126 8.19 -0.92 5.49
N GLY A 127 8.57 -1.80 6.42
CA GLY A 127 9.73 -2.69 6.31
C GLY A 127 9.64 -3.58 5.08
N LEU A 128 8.46 -4.18 4.84
CA LEU A 128 8.21 -4.98 3.64
C LEU A 128 8.31 -4.12 2.37
N LEU A 129 7.74 -2.92 2.36
CA LEU A 129 7.77 -2.03 1.20
C LEU A 129 9.19 -1.62 0.80
N PHE A 130 10.06 -1.32 1.78
CA PHE A 130 11.42 -0.85 1.51
C PHE A 130 12.46 -1.97 1.35
N THR A 131 12.27 -3.11 2.02
CA THR A 131 13.28 -4.19 2.04
C THR A 131 12.84 -5.42 1.26
N GLY A 132 11.57 -5.51 0.87
CA GLY A 132 10.98 -6.73 0.29
C GLY A 132 10.90 -7.89 1.29
N LYS A 133 11.20 -7.66 2.57
CA LYS A 133 11.21 -8.67 3.64
C LYS A 133 10.37 -8.19 4.82
N LEU A 134 9.67 -9.11 5.46
CA LEU A 134 9.01 -8.84 6.73
C LEU A 134 10.07 -8.55 7.79
N VAL A 135 10.10 -7.30 8.26
CA VAL A 135 10.97 -6.87 9.34
C VAL A 135 10.24 -7.12 10.66
N SER A 136 10.82 -7.94 11.54
CA SER A 136 10.24 -8.24 12.85
C SER A 136 10.05 -6.96 13.67
N THR A 137 8.88 -6.82 14.28
CA THR A 137 8.38 -5.62 15.00
C THR A 137 9.15 -5.25 16.27
N HIS A 138 10.23 -5.94 16.62
CA HIS A 138 10.91 -5.83 17.93
C HIS A 138 12.11 -4.88 17.94
N ASN A 139 12.21 -3.95 16.98
CA ASN A 139 13.39 -3.08 16.83
C ASN A 139 13.09 -1.58 16.98
N GLU A 140 12.13 -1.21 17.82
CA GLU A 140 11.76 0.20 18.10
C GLU A 140 12.97 1.06 18.51
N ALA A 141 13.90 0.48 19.29
CA ALA A 141 15.12 1.16 19.71
C ALA A 141 16.12 1.39 18.55
N SER A 142 16.12 0.56 17.51
CA SER A 142 16.95 0.80 16.31
C SER A 142 16.30 1.83 15.39
N LEU A 143 14.98 1.76 15.21
CA LEU A 143 14.22 2.72 14.42
C LEU A 143 14.29 4.13 15.01
N SER A 144 14.19 4.24 16.34
CA SER A 144 14.35 5.52 17.06
C SER A 144 15.74 6.13 16.88
N ARG A 145 16.79 5.30 16.91
CA ARG A 145 18.17 5.75 16.65
C ARG A 145 18.37 6.17 15.19
N SER A 146 17.80 5.41 14.24
CA SER A 146 17.81 5.77 12.82
C SER A 146 17.10 7.09 12.56
N LEU A 147 15.94 7.33 13.19
CA LEU A 147 15.23 8.59 13.07
C LEU A 147 16.05 9.77 13.63
N ASN A 148 16.64 9.61 14.82
CA ASN A 148 17.56 10.61 15.40
C ASN A 148 18.75 10.90 14.48
N ARG A 149 19.28 9.88 13.80
CA ARG A 149 20.38 10.03 12.87
C ARG A 149 19.98 10.82 11.62
N ILE A 150 18.78 10.58 11.08
CA ILE A 150 18.23 11.38 9.96
C ILE A 150 18.07 12.83 10.41
N ILE A 151 17.42 13.07 11.56
CA ILE A 151 17.16 14.42 12.05
C ILE A 151 18.47 15.19 12.26
N GLY A 152 19.47 14.55 12.87
CA GLY A 152 20.78 15.15 13.12
C GLY A 152 21.66 15.33 11.86
N LYS A 153 21.51 14.51 10.81
CA LYS A 153 22.32 14.61 9.59
C LYS A 153 21.72 15.51 8.51
N SER A 154 20.40 15.66 8.50
CA SER A 154 19.67 16.08 7.30
C SER A 154 18.82 17.35 7.47
N GLY A 155 18.61 17.82 8.70
CA GLY A 155 17.90 19.08 9.00
C GLY A 155 16.40 19.07 8.67
N GLU A 156 15.71 20.15 9.07
CA GLU A 156 14.26 20.33 8.86
C GLU A 156 13.78 20.17 7.40
N PRO A 157 14.47 20.74 6.39
CA PRO A 157 13.96 20.72 5.01
C PRO A 157 13.83 19.31 4.43
N LEU A 158 14.70 18.39 4.85
CA LEU A 158 14.72 17.02 4.36
C LEU A 158 13.63 16.17 5.02
N ILE A 159 13.40 16.35 6.32
CA ILE A 159 12.31 15.69 7.03
C ILE A 159 10.97 16.17 6.47
N ARG A 160 10.84 17.48 6.23
CA ARG A 160 9.65 18.06 5.61
C ARG A 160 9.38 17.46 4.23
N LYS A 161 10.37 17.45 3.34
CA LYS A 161 10.23 16.88 1.99
C LYS A 161 9.94 15.36 2.04
N GLY A 162 10.58 14.64 2.96
CA GLY A 162 10.36 13.21 3.19
C GLY A 162 8.95 12.89 3.69
N VAL A 163 8.45 13.67 4.65
CA VAL A 163 7.08 13.56 5.17
C VAL A 163 6.07 13.97 4.10
N ASP A 164 6.24 15.09 3.41
CA ASP A 164 5.32 15.53 2.34
C ASP A 164 5.20 14.48 1.23
N MET A 165 6.32 13.86 0.86
CA MET A 165 6.32 12.80 -0.13
C MET A 165 5.67 11.53 0.40
N ALA A 166 5.98 11.10 1.63
CA ALA A 166 5.32 9.99 2.30
C ALA A 166 3.80 10.18 2.42
N MET A 167 3.36 11.41 2.71
CA MET A 167 1.95 11.79 2.75
C MET A 167 1.28 11.67 1.38
N ARG A 168 1.92 12.15 0.31
CA ARG A 168 1.44 11.95 -1.07
C ARG A 168 1.40 10.48 -1.45
N LEU A 169 2.42 9.71 -1.06
CA LEU A 169 2.47 8.26 -1.29
C LEU A 169 1.29 7.57 -0.58
N MET A 170 1.01 7.91 0.67
CA MET A 170 -0.12 7.31 1.42
C MET A 170 -1.49 7.72 0.84
N GLY A 171 -1.67 9.00 0.48
CA GLY A 171 -2.95 9.50 -0.05
C GLY A 171 -3.26 9.10 -1.49
N GLU A 172 -2.25 8.92 -2.35
CA GLU A 172 -2.45 8.65 -3.79
C GLU A 172 -2.15 7.20 -4.21
N GLN A 173 -1.41 6.41 -3.41
CA GLN A 173 -1.02 5.04 -3.79
C GLN A 173 -1.91 3.95 -3.24
N PHE A 174 -2.50 4.15 -2.06
CA PHE A 174 -3.29 3.11 -1.39
C PHE A 174 -4.79 3.29 -1.61
N VAL A 175 -5.25 4.51 -1.89
CA VAL A 175 -6.67 4.79 -2.15
C VAL A 175 -6.77 5.72 -3.36
N THR A 176 -7.76 5.47 -4.23
CA THR A 176 -8.00 6.34 -5.41
C THR A 176 -8.58 7.70 -4.99
N GLY A 177 -9.11 7.79 -3.77
CA GLY A 177 -9.56 9.01 -3.06
C GLY A 177 -9.94 8.62 -1.63
N GLU A 178 -9.94 9.55 -0.67
CA GLU A 178 -10.34 9.27 0.72
C GLU A 178 -11.84 8.93 0.81
N THR A 179 -12.62 9.48 -0.12
CA THR A 179 -14.03 9.17 -0.31
C THR A 179 -14.30 8.58 -1.68
N ILE A 180 -15.42 7.86 -1.84
CA ILE A 180 -15.85 7.35 -3.14
C ILE A 180 -16.04 8.47 -4.17
N ALA A 181 -16.49 9.66 -3.74
CA ALA A 181 -16.67 10.81 -4.62
C ALA A 181 -15.34 11.30 -5.19
N GLU A 182 -14.28 11.36 -4.38
CA GLU A 182 -12.93 11.68 -4.82
C GLU A 182 -12.37 10.60 -5.75
N ALA A 183 -12.57 9.33 -5.40
CA ALA A 183 -12.13 8.21 -6.22
C ALA A 183 -12.75 8.24 -7.62
N LEU A 184 -14.05 8.51 -7.72
CA LEU A 184 -14.78 8.67 -8.98
C LEU A 184 -14.28 9.88 -9.78
N ALA A 185 -14.03 11.01 -9.14
CA ALA A 185 -13.48 12.19 -9.82
C ALA A 185 -12.08 11.92 -10.41
N ASN A 186 -11.23 11.21 -9.66
CA ASN A 186 -9.88 10.85 -10.08
C ASN A 186 -9.86 9.78 -11.19
N ALA A 187 -10.87 8.89 -11.23
CA ALA A 187 -10.99 7.84 -12.25
C ALA A 187 -11.25 8.37 -13.67
N ARG A 188 -11.98 9.48 -13.81
CA ARG A 188 -12.42 10.03 -15.12
C ARG A 188 -11.29 10.16 -16.14
N LYS A 189 -10.11 10.61 -15.69
CA LYS A 189 -8.93 10.82 -16.56
C LYS A 189 -8.44 9.54 -17.24
N LEU A 190 -8.61 8.39 -16.59
CA LEU A 190 -8.21 7.09 -17.14
C LEU A 190 -9.40 6.40 -17.82
N GLU A 191 -10.63 6.66 -17.39
CA GLU A 191 -11.84 6.24 -18.12
C GLU A 191 -11.91 6.82 -19.54
N GLU A 192 -11.51 8.07 -19.74
CA GLU A 192 -11.36 8.69 -21.07
C GLU A 192 -10.38 7.92 -21.97
N LYS A 193 -9.44 7.17 -21.38
CA LYS A 193 -8.48 6.32 -22.12
C LYS A 193 -8.98 4.87 -22.29
N GLY A 194 -10.21 4.59 -21.89
CA GLY A 194 -10.85 3.27 -22.00
C GLY A 194 -10.64 2.34 -20.80
N PHE A 195 -10.07 2.83 -19.69
CA PHE A 195 -9.99 2.03 -18.46
C PHE A 195 -11.35 1.95 -17.76
N ARG A 196 -11.54 0.90 -16.96
CA ARG A 196 -12.70 0.74 -16.07
C ARG A 196 -12.21 0.47 -14.66
N TYR A 197 -12.97 0.95 -13.68
CA TYR A 197 -12.64 0.83 -12.27
C TYR A 197 -13.57 -0.13 -11.55
N SER A 198 -13.00 -0.87 -10.61
CA SER A 198 -13.71 -1.60 -9.57
C SER A 198 -13.21 -1.03 -8.25
N TYR A 199 -14.12 -0.57 -7.40
CA TYR A 199 -13.76 0.08 -6.14
C TYR A 199 -13.78 -0.93 -5.00
N ASP A 200 -12.64 -1.05 -4.31
CA ASP A 200 -12.52 -1.77 -3.05
C ASP A 200 -12.68 -0.77 -1.90
N MET A 201 -13.72 -0.96 -1.10
CA MET A 201 -14.10 -0.06 0.00
C MET A 201 -13.35 -0.37 1.31
N LEU A 202 -12.44 -1.35 1.31
CA LEU A 202 -11.55 -1.72 2.44
C LEU A 202 -12.28 -2.15 3.74
N GLY A 203 -13.59 -2.38 3.69
CA GLY A 203 -14.35 -2.91 4.82
C GLY A 203 -14.21 -4.43 4.91
N GLU A 204 -13.42 -4.92 5.86
CA GLU A 204 -13.22 -6.35 6.10
C GLU A 204 -13.35 -6.72 7.59
N ALA A 205 -13.64 -7.99 7.86
CA ALA A 205 -13.60 -8.59 9.21
C ALA A 205 -14.36 -7.80 10.30
N ALA A 206 -15.64 -7.48 10.08
CA ALA A 206 -16.49 -6.84 11.09
C ALA A 206 -16.49 -7.62 12.42
N LEU A 207 -16.08 -6.96 13.50
CA LEU A 207 -16.00 -7.55 14.85
C LEU A 207 -17.26 -7.30 15.66
N THR A 208 -18.00 -6.24 15.34
CA THR A 208 -19.26 -5.88 15.98
C THR A 208 -20.40 -5.75 14.98
N ALA A 209 -21.63 -5.82 15.48
CA ALA A 209 -22.82 -5.53 14.66
C ALA A 209 -22.82 -4.10 14.11
N ALA A 210 -22.22 -3.15 14.86
CA ALA A 210 -22.06 -1.78 14.41
C ALA A 210 -21.08 -1.66 13.24
N ASP A 211 -19.95 -2.38 13.28
CA ASP A 211 -18.99 -2.41 12.16
C ASP A 211 -19.63 -2.98 10.89
N ALA A 212 -20.41 -4.07 11.03
CA ALA A 212 -21.12 -4.67 9.91
C ALA A 212 -22.17 -3.72 9.31
N GLN A 213 -22.92 -2.99 10.15
CA GLN A 213 -23.87 -1.97 9.69
C GLN A 213 -23.13 -0.82 8.97
N ALA A 214 -22.01 -0.36 9.50
CA ALA A 214 -21.19 0.67 8.88
C ALA A 214 -20.70 0.22 7.48
N TYR A 215 -20.20 -1.01 7.34
CA TYR A 215 -19.80 -1.56 6.03
C TYR A 215 -20.97 -1.75 5.07
N MET A 216 -22.16 -2.13 5.57
CA MET A 216 -23.35 -2.29 4.74
C MET A 216 -23.81 -0.96 4.13
N VAL A 217 -23.71 0.15 4.87
CA VAL A 217 -24.03 1.49 4.35
C VAL A 217 -23.15 1.84 3.15
N PHE A 218 -21.85 1.50 3.19
CA PHE A 218 -20.94 1.70 2.06
C PHE A 218 -21.30 0.85 0.83
N LEU A 219 -21.74 -0.40 1.03
CA LEU A 219 -22.21 -1.25 -0.07
C LEU A 219 -23.49 -0.70 -0.70
N SER A 220 -24.42 -0.17 0.10
CA SER A 220 -25.66 0.42 -0.40
C SER A 220 -25.46 1.72 -1.17
N ALA A 221 -24.40 2.48 -0.87
CA ALA A 221 -24.02 3.67 -1.64
C ALA A 221 -23.49 3.32 -3.05
N GLY A 222 -23.08 2.06 -3.27
CA GLY A 222 -22.73 1.54 -4.60
C GLY A 222 -23.92 0.97 -5.40
N ASP A 223 -25.09 0.77 -4.76
CA ASP A 223 -26.26 0.11 -5.37
C ASP A 223 -27.37 1.10 -5.79
N SER A 224 -27.17 2.42 -5.57
CA SER A 224 -27.94 3.45 -6.25
C SER A 224 -27.53 3.52 -7.72
N ARG A 225 -28.12 2.62 -8.51
CA ARG A 225 -28.25 2.79 -9.97
C ARG A 225 -28.77 4.21 -10.24
N HIS A 226 -28.10 4.87 -11.19
CA HIS A 226 -28.22 6.29 -11.58
C HIS A 226 -27.34 7.15 -10.65
N TRP A 227 -26.13 7.57 -11.05
CA TRP A 227 -25.70 8.22 -12.29
C TRP A 227 -24.21 8.02 -12.58
#